data_AF-A0A8C8HRL2-F1
#
_entry.id   AF-A0A8C8HRL2-F1
#
_cell.length_a   1.000
_cell.length_b   1.000
_cell.length_c   1.000
_cell.angle_alpha   90.00
_cell.angle_beta   90.00
_cell.angle_gamma   90.00
#
_symmetry.space_group_name_H-M   'P 1'
#
loop_
_entity.id
_entity.type
_entity.pdbx_description
1 polymer ?
#
loop_
_entity_poly.entity_id
_entity_poly.type
_entity_poly.pdbx_seq_one_letter_code
_entity_poly.pdbx_strand_id
1 'polypeptide(L)'
;MEYMGGLDHACDQRETWCPITAMSDVEEEYEGEQAEEEAEEEQEEEPEEEPQEEEDEGEEKLPMPKPMVPQLAPPKIPEGDRVDFDDIHRKRMEKDLIELQSLIDVHFDQRKKEEEELIGLKDRIEKRRFERAEVQRVRAEKERDRQNRIAEERQRKEDEEAKKKNEDEAKKKKVLSNMGANFGGFLQKAEHRGRGKRLTGREIKKKTLAERRPTLEIDNLREDALKQQAQEMWNWIYALESDKFDFIDHMKKQKYQIIVLLNRITSAQKFKKVHGKGKVGGRWK
;
A
#
# COMPACT_ATOMS: atom_id res chain seq x y z
N MET A 1 -24.03 17.43 70.36
CA MET A 1 -25.01 16.39 70.72
C MET A 1 -25.85 16.17 69.48
N GLU A 2 -25.38 15.24 68.62
CA GLU A 2 -26.02 13.92 68.39
C GLU A 2 -27.29 14.12 67.55
N TYR A 3 -27.35 13.95 66.22
CA TYR A 3 -26.96 12.81 65.36
C TYR A 3 -27.33 11.45 65.93
N MET A 4 -28.56 11.00 65.66
CA MET A 4 -28.88 9.67 65.10
C MET A 4 -30.39 9.48 64.97
N GLY A 5 -30.85 9.04 63.80
CA GLY A 5 -32.24 8.61 63.62
C GLY A 5 -32.56 8.17 62.19
N GLY A 6 -32.74 6.86 62.00
CA GLY A 6 -33.64 6.29 61.00
C GLY A 6 -33.04 5.73 59.72
N LEU A 7 -32.68 4.45 59.73
CA LEU A 7 -32.82 3.55 58.58
C LEU A 7 -34.30 3.16 58.44
N ASP A 8 -34.84 3.12 57.22
CA ASP A 8 -35.87 2.15 56.85
C ASP A 8 -35.85 1.83 55.35
N HIS A 9 -35.97 0.54 55.08
CA HIS A 9 -36.07 -0.12 53.78
C HIS A 9 -37.45 0.11 53.13
N ALA A 10 -37.49 0.26 51.80
CA ALA A 10 -38.63 -0.17 51.01
C ALA A 10 -38.19 -0.66 49.62
N CYS A 11 -38.64 -1.88 49.33
CA CYS A 11 -38.55 -2.64 48.10
C CYS A 11 -39.67 -2.22 47.12
N ASP A 12 -39.71 -2.86 45.95
CA ASP A 12 -40.75 -2.87 44.91
C ASP A 12 -40.80 -1.70 43.89
N GLN A 13 -41.05 -1.90 42.59
CA GLN A 13 -41.64 -3.05 41.89
C GLN A 13 -41.24 -3.02 40.41
N ARG A 14 -41.02 -4.21 39.84
CA ARG A 14 -40.96 -4.50 38.40
C ARG A 14 -42.38 -4.39 37.82
N GLU A 15 -42.54 -3.71 36.68
CA GLU A 15 -43.67 -3.96 35.77
C GLU A 15 -43.14 -4.25 34.37
N THR A 16 -43.18 -5.54 34.04
CA THR A 16 -43.29 -6.09 32.69
C THR A 16 -44.74 -5.96 32.21
N TRP A 17 -44.96 -5.69 30.92
CA TRP A 17 -45.78 -6.52 30.01
C TRP A 17 -45.79 -5.93 28.57
N CYS A 18 -45.30 -6.74 27.61
CA CYS A 18 -45.58 -6.71 26.16
C CYS A 18 -47.04 -7.18 25.89
N PRO A 19 -47.59 -7.38 24.66
CA PRO A 19 -47.05 -7.35 23.26
C PRO A 19 -48.02 -6.57 22.29
N ILE A 20 -47.86 -6.41 20.97
CA ILE A 20 -47.99 -7.37 19.84
C ILE A 20 -47.69 -6.57 18.54
N THR A 21 -46.71 -7.08 17.78
CA THR A 21 -46.69 -7.34 16.32
C THR A 21 -47.44 -6.42 15.33
N ALA A 22 -46.71 -5.81 14.39
CA ALA A 22 -46.66 -6.21 12.96
C ALA A 22 -46.35 -5.04 12.00
N MET A 23 -45.53 -5.37 10.99
CA MET A 23 -45.23 -4.63 9.74
C MET A 23 -44.18 -3.50 9.88
N SER A 24 -43.04 -3.49 9.21
CA SER A 24 -42.55 -4.31 8.10
C SER A 24 -41.10 -3.89 7.85
N ASP A 25 -40.11 -4.64 8.34
CA ASP A 25 -38.79 -4.68 7.73
C ASP A 25 -38.72 -6.01 6.98
N VAL A 26 -38.89 -5.88 5.67
CA VAL A 26 -38.54 -6.89 4.67
C VAL A 26 -37.01 -6.92 4.66
N GLU A 27 -36.42 -7.82 5.45
CA GLU A 27 -35.16 -8.45 5.05
C GLU A 27 -35.56 -9.63 4.17
N GLU A 28 -35.73 -9.31 2.88
CA GLU A 28 -35.76 -10.28 1.80
C GLU A 28 -34.36 -10.88 1.72
N GLU A 29 -34.28 -12.11 2.21
CA GLU A 29 -33.35 -13.13 1.73
C GLU A 29 -33.46 -13.15 0.19
N TYR A 30 -32.51 -12.52 -0.49
CA TYR A 30 -32.35 -12.64 -1.94
C TYR A 30 -30.89 -12.97 -2.25
N GLU A 31 -30.72 -14.26 -2.52
CA GLU A 31 -29.75 -14.88 -3.41
C GLU A 31 -28.68 -13.93 -3.96
N GLY A 32 -27.53 -13.93 -3.28
CA GLY A 32 -26.28 -13.64 -3.94
C GLY A 32 -25.96 -14.79 -4.87
N GLU A 33 -26.32 -14.66 -6.16
CA GLU A 33 -25.75 -15.45 -7.25
C GLU A 33 -24.22 -15.45 -7.09
N GLN A 34 -23.70 -16.61 -6.66
CA GLN A 34 -22.32 -17.00 -6.88
C GLN A 34 -22.11 -17.04 -8.39
N ALA A 35 -21.54 -15.95 -8.92
CA ALA A 35 -20.81 -16.02 -10.17
C ALA A 35 -19.49 -16.76 -9.87
N GLU A 36 -19.53 -18.08 -9.98
CA GLU A 36 -18.35 -18.90 -10.22
C GLU A 36 -17.77 -18.51 -11.59
N GLU A 37 -16.63 -17.83 -11.59
CA GLU A 37 -15.72 -17.85 -12.73
C GLU A 37 -14.28 -17.76 -12.22
N GLU A 38 -13.53 -18.82 -12.52
CA GLU A 38 -12.08 -19.01 -12.40
C GLU A 38 -11.45 -19.09 -10.98
N ALA A 39 -11.55 -20.29 -10.42
CA ALA A 39 -10.42 -20.91 -9.71
C ALA A 39 -9.99 -22.17 -10.50
N GLU A 40 -8.93 -22.06 -11.31
CA GLU A 40 -8.15 -23.21 -11.74
C GLU A 40 -7.35 -23.69 -10.51
N GLU A 41 -7.95 -24.56 -9.70
CA GLU A 41 -7.23 -25.46 -8.81
C GLU A 41 -6.78 -26.67 -9.65
N GLU A 42 -5.48 -26.75 -9.96
CA GLU A 42 -4.86 -28.01 -10.38
C GLU A 42 -4.87 -28.98 -9.19
N GLN A 43 -5.83 -29.90 -9.21
CA GLN A 43 -5.91 -31.05 -8.32
C GLN A 43 -4.92 -32.11 -8.83
N GLU A 44 -3.78 -32.26 -8.17
CA GLU A 44 -2.92 -33.44 -8.31
C GLU A 44 -3.64 -34.64 -7.67
N GLU A 45 -4.33 -35.43 -8.49
CA GLU A 45 -4.68 -36.81 -8.11
C GLU A 45 -3.46 -37.72 -8.35
N GLU A 46 -3.00 -38.35 -7.27
CA GLU A 46 -2.19 -39.56 -7.29
C GLU A 46 -2.98 -40.72 -7.93
N PRO A 47 -2.36 -41.50 -8.84
CA PRO A 47 -2.68 -42.91 -8.96
C PRO A 47 -1.49 -43.73 -8.44
N GLU A 48 -1.73 -44.44 -7.32
CA GLU A 48 -1.08 -45.71 -7.05
C GLU A 48 -1.44 -46.70 -8.17
N GLU A 49 -0.45 -47.24 -8.88
CA GLU A 49 -0.59 -48.55 -9.53
C GLU A 49 0.66 -49.41 -9.31
N GLU A 50 0.39 -50.62 -8.84
CA GLU A 50 1.32 -51.71 -8.59
C GLU A 50 2.03 -52.20 -9.87
N PRO A 51 3.23 -52.79 -9.77
CA PRO A 51 3.89 -53.42 -10.92
C PRO A 51 3.31 -54.82 -11.19
N GLN A 52 2.71 -55.02 -12.36
CA GLN A 52 2.41 -56.34 -12.91
C GLN A 52 3.36 -56.68 -14.07
N GLU A 53 4.05 -57.81 -13.91
CA GLU A 53 4.74 -58.57 -14.96
C GLU A 53 3.71 -59.07 -15.98
N GLU A 54 3.95 -58.91 -17.28
CA GLU A 54 3.49 -59.87 -18.29
C GLU A 54 4.52 -60.02 -19.42
N GLU A 55 4.82 -61.29 -19.69
CA GLU A 55 5.52 -61.82 -20.86
C GLU A 55 4.70 -61.55 -22.13
N ASP A 56 5.37 -61.26 -23.26
CA ASP A 56 4.76 -61.48 -24.58
C ASP A 56 5.79 -62.10 -25.54
N GLU A 57 5.55 -63.36 -25.85
CA GLU A 57 6.12 -64.08 -27.00
C GLU A 57 5.29 -63.74 -28.25
N GLY A 58 5.93 -63.32 -29.34
CA GLY A 58 5.22 -63.09 -30.59
C GLY A 58 6.13 -62.96 -31.81
N GLU A 59 6.19 -64.02 -32.60
CA GLU A 59 7.03 -64.21 -33.78
C GLU A 59 6.78 -63.21 -34.93
N GLU A 60 7.85 -62.75 -35.59
CA GLU A 60 7.81 -62.54 -37.04
C GLU A 60 9.18 -62.86 -37.69
N LYS A 61 9.20 -63.89 -38.53
CA LYS A 61 10.34 -64.40 -39.30
C LYS A 61 10.23 -63.93 -40.74
N LEU A 62 11.32 -63.45 -41.35
CA LEU A 62 11.69 -63.58 -42.79
C LEU A 62 13.07 -62.91 -43.07
N PRO A 63 13.82 -63.28 -44.14
CA PRO A 63 15.03 -64.08 -44.00
C PRO A 63 16.33 -63.33 -44.38
N MET A 64 17.43 -63.62 -43.69
CA MET A 64 18.77 -63.22 -44.12
C MET A 64 19.43 -64.29 -45.02
N PRO A 65 20.05 -63.92 -46.15
CA PRO A 65 20.72 -64.85 -47.04
C PRO A 65 22.08 -65.30 -46.48
N LYS A 66 22.33 -66.62 -46.50
CA LYS A 66 23.60 -67.25 -46.10
C LYS A 66 24.73 -66.89 -47.09
N PRO A 67 25.89 -66.39 -46.63
CA PRO A 67 27.12 -66.52 -47.40
C PRO A 67 27.74 -67.90 -47.15
N MET A 68 27.94 -68.65 -48.23
CA MET A 68 28.73 -69.89 -48.26
C MET A 68 30.14 -69.63 -47.76
N VAL A 69 30.62 -70.50 -46.89
CA VAL A 69 32.01 -70.57 -46.40
C VAL A 69 32.87 -71.29 -47.45
N PRO A 70 33.93 -70.68 -48.00
CA PRO A 70 35.05 -71.43 -48.54
C PRO A 70 35.93 -71.87 -47.37
N GLN A 71 36.11 -73.19 -47.22
CA GLN A 71 37.10 -73.77 -46.33
C GLN A 71 38.50 -73.34 -46.79
N LEU A 72 39.10 -72.35 -46.12
CA LEU A 72 40.54 -72.13 -46.16
C LEU A 72 41.18 -72.83 -44.96
N ALA A 73 42.21 -73.60 -45.27
CA ALA A 73 43.02 -74.42 -44.39
C ALA A 73 43.50 -73.65 -43.13
N PRO A 74 43.74 -74.37 -42.01
CA PRO A 74 44.22 -73.75 -40.78
C PRO A 74 45.54 -73.00 -41.06
N PRO A 75 45.63 -71.71 -40.73
CA PRO A 75 46.88 -70.98 -40.87
C PRO A 75 47.93 -71.65 -39.99
N LYS A 76 49.03 -72.06 -40.62
CA LYS A 76 50.26 -72.45 -39.93
C LYS A 76 50.66 -71.26 -39.07
N ILE A 77 50.69 -71.46 -37.76
CA ILE A 77 51.29 -70.53 -36.79
C ILE A 77 52.80 -70.53 -37.11
N PRO A 78 53.38 -69.44 -37.61
CA PRO A 78 54.83 -69.32 -37.63
C PRO A 78 55.29 -69.04 -36.20
N GLU A 79 56.21 -69.89 -35.76
CA GLU A 79 57.03 -69.82 -34.56
C GLU A 79 57.24 -68.41 -33.98
N GLY A 80 56.83 -68.27 -32.71
CA GLY A 80 57.67 -67.65 -31.69
C GLY A 80 57.99 -66.17 -31.84
N ASP A 81 56.97 -65.31 -31.75
CA ASP A 81 57.14 -64.03 -31.06
C ASP A 81 56.62 -64.17 -29.64
N ARG A 82 57.50 -63.98 -28.68
CA ARG A 82 57.19 -64.05 -27.25
C ARG A 82 56.07 -63.04 -26.98
N VAL A 83 54.88 -63.54 -26.70
CA VAL A 83 53.75 -62.70 -26.27
C VAL A 83 54.12 -62.16 -24.88
N ASP A 84 54.61 -60.93 -24.83
CA ASP A 84 54.92 -60.26 -23.57
C ASP A 84 53.61 -59.94 -22.84
N PHE A 85 53.28 -60.74 -21.83
CA PHE A 85 52.07 -60.56 -21.01
C PHE A 85 52.04 -59.18 -20.31
N ASP A 86 53.20 -58.60 -20.06
CA ASP A 86 53.35 -57.24 -19.54
C ASP A 86 52.98 -56.17 -20.58
N ASP A 87 53.24 -56.41 -21.87
CA ASP A 87 52.83 -55.52 -22.96
C ASP A 87 51.31 -55.57 -23.17
N ILE A 88 50.70 -56.76 -23.05
CA ILE A 88 49.24 -56.91 -23.07
C ILE A 88 48.57 -56.17 -21.90
N HIS A 89 49.13 -56.28 -20.69
CA HIS A 89 48.60 -55.57 -19.53
C HIS A 89 48.75 -54.05 -19.67
N ARG A 90 49.90 -53.57 -20.16
CA ARG A 90 50.13 -52.14 -20.41
C ARG A 90 49.17 -51.59 -21.45
N LYS A 91 48.98 -52.29 -22.57
CA LYS A 91 48.02 -51.90 -23.62
C LYS A 91 46.57 -51.95 -23.16
N ARG A 92 46.22 -52.85 -22.25
CA ARG A 92 44.91 -52.85 -21.59
C ARG A 92 44.73 -51.59 -20.74
N MET A 93 45.65 -51.31 -19.83
CA MET A 93 45.58 -50.12 -18.98
C MET A 93 45.57 -48.82 -19.80
N GLU A 94 46.35 -48.74 -20.87
CA GLU A 94 46.38 -47.58 -21.76
C GLU A 94 45.05 -47.40 -22.52
N LYS A 95 44.45 -48.51 -23.00
CA LYS A 95 43.12 -48.48 -23.62
C LYS A 95 42.05 -48.02 -22.62
N ASP A 96 42.04 -48.59 -21.42
CA ASP A 96 41.05 -48.28 -20.40
C ASP A 96 41.18 -46.80 -19.98
N LEU A 97 42.40 -46.25 -19.89
CA LEU A 97 42.64 -44.83 -19.62
C LEU A 97 42.13 -43.93 -20.75
N ILE A 98 42.36 -44.32 -22.01
CA ILE A 98 41.88 -43.56 -23.18
C ILE A 98 40.34 -43.63 -23.28
N GLU A 99 39.75 -44.79 -23.02
CA GLU A 99 38.30 -44.98 -23.02
C GLU A 99 37.64 -44.17 -21.90
N LEU A 100 38.22 -44.18 -20.69
CA LEU A 100 37.75 -43.35 -19.58
C LEU A 100 37.84 -41.86 -19.92
N GLN A 101 38.96 -41.40 -20.49
CA GLN A 101 39.11 -40.01 -20.92
C GLN A 101 38.06 -39.63 -21.99
N SER A 102 37.86 -40.50 -22.99
CA SER A 102 36.85 -40.28 -24.02
C SER A 102 35.43 -40.25 -23.45
N LEU A 103 35.10 -41.09 -22.48
CA LEU A 103 33.79 -41.12 -21.84
C LEU A 103 33.54 -39.86 -21.01
N ILE A 104 34.58 -39.38 -20.31
CA ILE A 104 34.55 -38.12 -19.56
C ILE A 104 34.27 -36.95 -20.52
N ASP A 105 35.02 -36.84 -21.62
CA ASP A 105 34.86 -35.75 -22.58
C ASP A 105 33.49 -35.78 -23.26
N VAL A 106 33.02 -36.97 -23.66
CA VAL A 106 31.66 -37.15 -24.23
C VAL A 106 30.58 -36.75 -23.22
N HIS A 107 30.72 -37.11 -21.94
CA HIS A 107 29.75 -36.75 -20.91
C HIS A 107 29.68 -35.23 -20.69
N PHE A 108 30.83 -34.55 -20.62
CA PHE A 108 30.86 -33.10 -20.46
C PHE A 108 30.35 -32.37 -21.70
N ASP A 109 30.73 -32.79 -22.90
CA ASP A 109 30.24 -32.18 -24.14
C ASP A 109 28.74 -32.40 -24.32
N GLN A 110 28.22 -33.57 -23.94
CA GLN A 110 26.79 -33.86 -23.98
C GLN A 110 26.03 -32.98 -22.99
N ARG A 111 26.45 -32.95 -21.72
CA ARG A 111 25.81 -32.10 -20.69
C ARG A 111 25.87 -30.62 -21.03
N LYS A 112 26.98 -30.16 -21.60
CA LYS A 112 27.15 -28.77 -22.04
C LYS A 112 26.19 -28.41 -23.16
N LYS A 113 26.05 -29.27 -24.18
CA LYS A 113 25.09 -29.06 -25.27
C LYS A 113 23.66 -29.05 -24.76
N GLU A 114 23.30 -30.00 -23.88
CA GLU A 114 21.98 -30.05 -23.26
C GLU A 114 21.68 -28.81 -22.41
N GLU A 115 22.67 -28.31 -21.65
CA GLU A 115 22.52 -27.10 -20.85
C GLU A 115 22.37 -25.86 -21.73
N GLU A 116 23.15 -25.72 -22.80
CA GLU A 116 23.03 -24.62 -23.77
C GLU A 116 21.65 -24.63 -24.46
N GLU A 117 21.14 -25.81 -24.83
CA GLU A 117 19.81 -25.97 -25.41
C GLU A 117 18.69 -25.63 -24.39
N LEU A 118 18.84 -26.09 -23.14
CA LEU A 118 17.88 -25.82 -22.07
C LEU A 118 17.85 -24.33 -21.73
N ILE A 119 19.00 -23.67 -21.64
CA ILE A 119 19.12 -22.22 -21.46
C ILE A 119 18.46 -21.51 -22.64
N GLY A 120 18.78 -21.89 -23.88
CA GLY A 120 18.19 -21.29 -25.07
C GLY A 120 16.67 -21.45 -25.14
N LEU A 121 16.12 -22.57 -24.66
CA LEU A 121 14.67 -22.79 -24.53
C LEU A 121 14.05 -21.90 -23.45
N LYS A 122 14.67 -21.82 -22.27
CA LYS A 122 14.24 -20.96 -21.17
C LYS A 122 14.23 -19.49 -21.58
N ASP A 123 15.28 -19.01 -22.24
CA ASP A 123 15.37 -17.63 -22.73
C ASP A 123 14.24 -17.32 -23.73
N ARG A 124 13.89 -18.26 -24.62
CA ARG A 124 12.76 -18.09 -25.56
C ARG A 124 11.40 -18.08 -24.86
N ILE A 125 11.25 -18.85 -23.78
CA ILE A 125 10.02 -18.85 -22.97
C ILE A 125 9.92 -17.55 -22.18
N GLU A 126 11.00 -17.14 -21.53
CA GLU A 126 11.07 -15.90 -20.75
C GLU A 126 10.83 -14.68 -21.63
N LYS A 127 11.45 -14.63 -22.82
CA LYS A 127 11.18 -13.58 -23.80
C LYS A 127 9.70 -13.51 -24.20
N ARG A 128 9.05 -14.65 -24.47
CA ARG A 128 7.62 -14.69 -24.78
C ARG A 128 6.74 -14.26 -23.60
N ARG A 129 7.11 -14.64 -22.37
CA ARG A 129 6.42 -14.20 -21.15
C ARG A 129 6.55 -12.69 -20.97
N PHE A 130 7.76 -12.15 -21.15
CA PHE A 130 8.03 -10.73 -21.09
C PHE A 130 7.23 -9.96 -22.15
N GLU A 131 7.22 -10.42 -23.41
CA GLU A 131 6.43 -9.80 -24.48
C GLU A 131 4.93 -9.79 -24.16
N ARG A 132 4.36 -10.87 -23.61
CA ARG A 132 2.96 -10.91 -23.19
C ARG A 132 2.68 -9.93 -22.04
N ALA A 133 3.55 -9.91 -21.03
CA ALA A 133 3.44 -8.99 -19.90
C ALA A 133 3.51 -7.53 -20.38
N GLU A 134 4.39 -7.23 -21.33
CA GLU A 134 4.55 -5.90 -21.91
C GLU A 134 3.32 -5.50 -22.75
N VAL A 135 2.78 -6.43 -23.55
CA VAL A 135 1.53 -6.21 -24.30
C VAL A 135 0.37 -5.92 -23.35
N GLN A 136 0.24 -6.66 -22.26
CA GLN A 136 -0.78 -6.42 -21.23
C GLN A 136 -0.58 -5.05 -20.56
N ARG A 137 0.67 -4.69 -20.22
CA ARG A 137 1.01 -3.39 -19.63
C ARG A 137 0.64 -2.23 -20.54
N VAL A 138 0.99 -2.31 -21.83
CA VAL A 138 0.65 -1.29 -22.83
C VAL A 138 -0.86 -1.20 -23.05
N ARG A 139 -1.57 -2.33 -22.99
CA ARG A 139 -3.04 -2.33 -23.09
C ARG A 139 -3.69 -1.67 -21.87
N ALA A 140 -3.24 -2.01 -20.67
CA ALA A 140 -3.71 -1.42 -19.41
C ALA A 140 -3.41 0.09 -19.36
N GLU A 141 -2.22 0.51 -19.81
CA GLU A 141 -1.84 1.92 -19.90
C GLU A 141 -2.71 2.68 -20.91
N LYS A 142 -2.94 2.14 -22.11
CA LYS A 142 -3.85 2.75 -23.08
C LYS A 142 -5.28 2.86 -22.56
N GLU A 143 -5.76 1.88 -21.81
CA GLU A 143 -7.09 1.93 -21.20
C GLU A 143 -7.16 2.98 -20.08
N ARG A 144 -6.16 3.00 -19.20
CA ARG A 144 -6.02 4.05 -18.16
C ARG A 144 -6.01 5.45 -18.80
N ASP A 145 -5.27 5.65 -19.88
CA ASP A 145 -5.18 6.94 -20.57
C ASP A 145 -6.51 7.33 -21.23
N ARG A 146 -7.29 6.37 -21.76
CA ARG A 146 -8.65 6.63 -22.24
C ARG A 146 -9.58 7.06 -21.10
N GLN A 147 -9.56 6.33 -19.99
CA GLN A 147 -10.35 6.67 -18.81
C GLN A 147 -9.96 8.05 -18.26
N ASN A 148 -8.66 8.35 -18.21
CA ASN A 148 -8.14 9.65 -17.79
C ASN A 148 -8.61 10.78 -18.72
N ARG A 149 -8.59 10.58 -20.04
CA ARG A 149 -9.08 11.58 -21.00
C ARG A 149 -10.58 11.86 -20.84
N ILE A 150 -11.37 10.81 -20.60
CA ILE A 150 -12.81 10.95 -20.34
C ILE A 150 -13.05 11.66 -19.01
N ALA A 151 -12.29 11.32 -17.97
CA ALA A 151 -12.37 11.98 -16.67
C ALA A 151 -11.95 13.46 -16.76
N GLU A 152 -10.90 13.78 -17.51
CA GLU A 152 -10.44 15.15 -17.75
C GLU A 152 -11.45 15.97 -18.57
N GLU A 153 -12.07 15.38 -19.60
CA GLU A 153 -13.11 16.05 -20.38
C GLU A 153 -14.37 16.31 -19.52
N ARG A 154 -14.76 15.32 -18.70
CA ARG A 154 -15.83 15.49 -17.71
C ARG A 154 -15.48 16.57 -16.70
N GLN A 155 -14.26 16.57 -16.16
CA GLN A 155 -13.80 17.57 -15.20
C GLN A 155 -13.76 18.97 -15.81
N ARG A 156 -13.31 19.10 -17.07
CA ARG A 156 -13.32 20.39 -17.78
C ARG A 156 -14.74 20.91 -17.99
N LYS A 157 -15.68 20.03 -18.32
CA LYS A 157 -17.09 20.39 -18.44
C LYS A 157 -17.70 20.78 -17.09
N GLU A 158 -17.38 20.06 -16.03
CA GLU A 158 -17.77 20.39 -14.66
C GLU A 158 -17.17 21.72 -14.19
N ASP A 159 -15.92 22.03 -14.54
CA ASP A 159 -15.25 23.29 -14.22
C ASP A 159 -15.87 24.47 -14.99
N GLU A 160 -16.26 24.28 -16.25
CA GLU A 160 -16.97 25.29 -17.05
C GLU A 160 -18.39 25.53 -16.54
N GLU A 161 -19.13 24.48 -16.15
CA GLU A 161 -20.46 24.58 -15.53
C GLU A 161 -20.38 25.19 -14.13
N ALA A 162 -19.37 24.85 -13.33
CA ALA A 162 -19.11 25.46 -12.03
C ALA A 162 -18.73 26.94 -12.17
N LYS A 163 -17.94 27.30 -13.18
CA LYS A 163 -17.61 28.70 -13.47
C LYS A 163 -18.85 29.49 -13.89
N LYS A 164 -19.70 28.94 -14.77
CA LYS A 164 -20.96 29.57 -15.18
C LYS A 164 -21.91 29.73 -13.99
N LYS A 165 -22.05 28.70 -13.15
CA LYS A 165 -22.83 28.76 -11.90
C LYS A 165 -22.29 29.81 -10.95
N ASN A 166 -20.97 29.90 -10.77
CA ASN A 166 -20.33 30.94 -9.95
C ASN A 166 -20.54 32.34 -10.53
N GLU A 167 -20.50 32.51 -11.86
CA GLU A 167 -20.77 33.79 -12.52
C GLU A 167 -22.24 34.21 -12.39
N ASP A 168 -23.17 33.27 -12.50
CA ASP A 168 -24.60 33.53 -12.35
C ASP A 168 -24.97 33.77 -10.87
N GLU A 169 -24.35 33.06 -9.93
CA GLU A 169 -24.42 33.35 -8.49
C GLU A 169 -23.78 34.70 -8.14
N ALA A 170 -22.67 35.08 -8.79
CA ALA A 170 -22.04 36.39 -8.61
C ALA A 170 -22.89 37.52 -9.18
N LYS A 171 -23.51 37.33 -10.35
CA LYS A 171 -24.49 38.28 -10.93
C LYS A 171 -25.72 38.40 -10.04
N LYS A 172 -26.29 37.27 -9.57
CA LYS A 172 -27.41 37.24 -8.62
C LYS A 172 -27.06 37.90 -7.29
N LYS A 173 -25.87 37.64 -6.76
CA LYS A 173 -25.29 38.31 -5.58
C LYS A 173 -25.14 39.80 -5.80
N LYS A 174 -24.64 40.24 -6.96
CA LYS A 174 -24.47 41.66 -7.30
C LYS A 174 -25.82 42.37 -7.37
N VAL A 175 -26.84 41.74 -7.96
CA VAL A 175 -28.21 42.26 -8.02
C VAL A 175 -28.85 42.31 -6.63
N LEU A 176 -28.72 41.25 -5.81
CA LEU A 176 -29.25 41.21 -4.44
C LEU A 176 -28.49 42.13 -3.47
N SER A 177 -27.17 42.28 -3.64
CA SER A 177 -26.33 43.20 -2.86
C SER A 177 -26.65 44.66 -3.18
N ASN A 178 -27.12 44.96 -4.40
CA ASN A 178 -27.62 46.28 -4.76
C ASN A 178 -29.00 46.56 -4.15
N MET A 179 -29.73 45.52 -3.72
CA MET A 179 -31.11 45.61 -3.23
C MET A 179 -31.25 45.47 -1.70
N GLY A 180 -30.18 45.13 -0.98
CA GLY A 180 -30.25 44.91 0.47
C GLY A 180 -28.93 45.19 1.18
N ALA A 181 -28.82 46.38 1.80
CA ALA A 181 -27.68 46.80 2.62
C ALA A 181 -27.46 45.95 3.90
N ASN A 182 -28.27 44.91 4.14
CA ASN A 182 -28.17 44.02 5.30
C ASN A 182 -27.84 42.55 4.97
N PHE A 183 -27.75 42.16 3.69
CA PHE A 183 -27.44 40.78 3.28
C PHE A 183 -25.94 40.55 2.97
N GLY A 184 -25.13 41.63 2.94
CA GLY A 184 -23.73 41.60 2.54
C GLY A 184 -22.77 40.83 3.48
N GLY A 185 -23.11 40.69 4.76
CA GLY A 185 -22.24 40.04 5.75
C GLY A 185 -22.07 38.53 5.56
N PHE A 186 -23.10 37.83 5.10
CA PHE A 186 -23.06 36.38 4.85
C PHE A 186 -22.23 36.03 3.61
N LEU A 187 -22.39 36.84 2.57
CA LEU A 187 -21.75 36.67 1.28
C LEU A 187 -20.27 37.06 1.25
N GLN A 188 -19.83 38.03 2.06
CA GLN A 188 -18.40 38.28 2.29
C GLN A 188 -17.72 37.12 3.03
N LYS A 189 -18.42 36.48 3.97
CA LYS A 189 -17.91 35.32 4.72
C LYS A 189 -17.80 34.07 3.86
N ALA A 190 -18.70 33.89 2.89
CA ALA A 190 -18.63 32.82 1.89
C ALA A 190 -17.49 33.05 0.87
N GLU A 191 -17.32 34.28 0.37
CA GLU A 191 -16.28 34.61 -0.60
C GLU A 191 -14.85 34.51 0.00
N HIS A 192 -14.68 34.86 1.28
CA HIS A 192 -13.42 34.65 2.00
C HIS A 192 -13.10 33.17 2.28
N ARG A 193 -14.08 32.27 2.25
CA ARG A 193 -13.86 30.82 2.34
C ARG A 193 -13.51 30.19 0.98
N GLY A 194 -13.86 30.83 -0.12
CA GLY A 194 -13.69 30.27 -1.48
C GLY A 194 -12.43 30.73 -2.24
N ARG A 195 -11.78 31.84 -1.85
CA ARG A 195 -10.75 32.50 -2.70
C ARG A 195 -9.29 32.29 -2.30
N GLY A 196 -8.97 31.19 -1.65
CA GLY A 196 -7.59 30.82 -1.33
C GLY A 196 -7.56 30.03 -0.05
N LYS A 197 -6.87 28.89 -0.08
CA LYS A 197 -6.62 27.99 1.06
C LYS A 197 -5.87 28.75 2.18
N ARG A 198 -6.55 29.67 2.88
CA ARG A 198 -6.13 30.06 4.23
C ARG A 198 -6.40 28.84 5.06
N LEU A 199 -5.34 28.06 5.29
CA LEU A 199 -5.38 26.88 6.12
C LEU A 199 -6.11 27.24 7.42
N THR A 200 -7.05 26.41 7.81
CA THR A 200 -7.74 26.62 9.08
C THR A 200 -6.72 26.58 10.21
N GLY A 201 -6.99 27.24 11.35
CA GLY A 201 -6.07 27.17 12.50
C GLY A 201 -5.75 25.74 12.93
N ARG A 202 -6.69 24.80 12.70
CA ARG A 202 -6.51 23.36 12.91
C ARG A 202 -5.51 22.76 11.93
N GLU A 203 -5.62 23.08 10.65
CA GLU A 203 -4.68 22.61 9.61
C GLU A 203 -3.28 23.17 9.80
N ILE A 204 -3.16 24.47 10.10
CA ILE A 204 -1.85 25.10 10.39
C ILE A 204 -1.22 24.40 11.58
N LYS A 205 -1.97 24.21 12.68
CA LYS A 205 -1.47 23.49 13.85
C LYS A 205 -1.03 22.07 13.51
N LYS A 206 -1.84 21.31 12.77
CA LYS A 206 -1.51 19.93 12.38
C LYS A 206 -0.24 19.89 11.52
N LYS A 207 -0.13 20.78 10.54
CA LYS A 207 1.04 20.90 9.66
C LYS A 207 2.30 21.26 10.44
N THR A 208 2.26 22.32 11.24
CA THR A 208 3.42 22.74 12.05
C THR A 208 3.84 21.70 13.08
N LEU A 209 2.90 20.95 13.68
CA LEU A 209 3.25 19.87 14.60
C LEU A 209 3.86 18.67 13.87
N ALA A 210 3.41 18.36 12.66
CA ALA A 210 4.02 17.32 11.85
C ALA A 210 5.45 17.70 11.42
N GLU A 211 5.67 18.94 10.99
CA GLU A 211 7.01 19.46 10.63
C GLU A 211 7.98 19.44 11.81
N ARG A 212 7.49 19.67 13.04
CA ARG A 212 8.32 19.64 14.25
C ARG A 212 8.59 18.24 14.77
N ARG A 213 7.82 17.23 14.37
CA ARG A 213 7.95 15.85 14.88
C ARG A 213 9.00 15.12 14.04
N PRO A 214 10.21 14.86 14.56
CA PRO A 214 11.18 14.04 13.85
C PRO A 214 10.65 12.61 13.73
N THR A 215 10.93 11.96 12.61
CA THR A 215 10.75 10.52 12.45
C THR A 215 11.81 9.82 13.29
N LEU A 216 11.39 8.85 14.11
CA LEU A 216 12.29 8.09 14.97
C LEU A 216 12.59 6.76 14.30
N GLU A 217 13.77 6.63 13.73
CA GLU A 217 14.27 5.37 13.18
C GLU A 217 15.05 4.63 14.28
N ILE A 218 14.38 3.75 15.03
CA ILE A 218 14.94 3.09 16.20
C ILE A 218 15.33 1.62 15.95
N ASP A 219 14.84 1.00 14.88
CA ASP A 219 14.88 -0.45 14.70
C ASP A 219 16.28 -0.99 14.39
N ASN A 220 17.17 -0.17 13.81
CA ASN A 220 18.49 -0.58 13.36
C ASN A 220 19.64 -0.02 14.23
N LEU A 221 19.34 0.51 15.41
CA LEU A 221 20.33 1.17 16.27
C LEU A 221 20.94 0.21 17.30
N ARG A 222 22.24 0.38 17.54
CA ARG A 222 22.95 -0.31 18.63
C ARG A 222 22.55 0.27 19.99
N GLU A 223 22.67 -0.53 21.06
CA GLU A 223 22.28 -0.14 22.42
C GLU A 223 22.85 1.22 22.89
N ASP A 224 24.12 1.50 22.60
CA ASP A 224 24.72 2.79 22.99
C ASP A 224 24.10 3.98 22.24
N ALA A 225 23.75 3.80 20.96
CA ALA A 225 23.07 4.82 20.16
C ALA A 225 21.62 5.01 20.63
N LEU A 226 20.93 3.93 21.02
CA LEU A 226 19.59 3.99 21.61
C LEU A 226 19.59 4.78 22.93
N LYS A 227 20.60 4.59 23.79
CA LYS A 227 20.76 5.37 25.03
C LYS A 227 20.96 6.85 24.75
N GLN A 228 21.78 7.20 23.76
CA GLN A 228 22.00 8.58 23.35
C GLN A 228 20.71 9.21 22.81
N GLN A 229 20.00 8.53 21.91
CA GLN A 229 18.74 9.03 21.36
C GLN A 229 17.65 9.17 22.42
N ALA A 230 17.58 8.26 23.39
CA ALA A 230 16.68 8.38 24.53
C ALA A 230 16.99 9.64 25.37
N GLN A 231 18.28 9.92 25.62
CA GLN A 231 18.69 11.12 26.34
C GLN A 231 18.36 12.40 25.57
N GLU A 232 18.56 12.42 24.25
CA GLU A 232 18.19 13.54 23.39
C GLU A 232 16.67 13.78 23.40
N MET A 233 15.86 12.72 23.32
CA MET A 233 14.40 12.81 23.41
C MET A 233 13.95 13.33 24.77
N TRP A 234 14.59 12.87 25.85
CA TRP A 234 14.31 13.38 27.19
C TRP A 234 14.63 14.87 27.32
N ASN A 235 15.80 15.31 26.85
CA ASN A 235 16.18 16.72 26.83
C ASN A 235 15.18 17.56 26.00
N TRP A 236 14.71 17.03 24.88
CA TRP A 236 13.76 17.72 24.01
C TRP A 236 12.38 17.87 24.66
N ILE A 237 11.88 16.82 25.33
CA ILE A 237 10.64 16.89 26.12
C ILE A 237 10.79 17.92 27.24
N TYR A 238 11.90 17.89 27.97
CA TYR A 238 12.15 18.83 29.06
C TYR A 238 12.15 20.29 28.58
N ALA A 239 12.80 20.59 27.45
CA ALA A 239 12.77 21.92 26.86
C ALA A 239 11.35 22.36 26.47
N LEU A 240 10.56 21.48 25.84
CA LEU A 240 9.16 21.77 25.48
C LEU A 240 8.27 21.99 26.71
N GLU A 241 8.51 21.28 27.81
CA GLU A 241 7.81 21.50 29.08
C GLU A 241 8.17 22.85 29.71
N SER A 242 9.44 23.23 29.67
CA SER A 242 9.91 24.55 30.12
C SER A 242 9.26 25.68 29.32
N ASP A 243 9.30 25.60 27.99
CA ASP A 243 8.67 26.60 27.10
C ASP A 243 7.16 26.71 27.37
N LYS A 244 6.48 25.57 27.56
CA LYS A 244 5.05 25.54 27.91
C LYS A 244 4.79 26.24 29.23
N PHE A 245 5.63 26.04 30.25
CA PHE A 245 5.51 26.71 31.54
C PHE A 245 5.63 28.24 31.37
N ASP A 246 6.65 28.69 30.63
CA ASP A 246 6.85 30.12 30.36
C ASP A 246 5.67 30.72 29.59
N PHE A 247 5.15 30.03 28.56
CA PHE A 247 3.98 30.52 27.82
C PHE A 247 2.73 30.60 28.70
N ILE A 248 2.53 29.66 29.64
CA ILE A 248 1.41 29.72 30.59
C ILE A 248 1.52 30.96 31.48
N ASP A 249 2.70 31.26 32.00
CA ASP A 249 2.92 32.44 32.84
C ASP A 249 2.76 33.75 32.05
N HIS A 250 3.32 33.81 30.84
CA HIS A 250 3.13 34.94 29.93
C HIS A 250 1.64 35.18 29.61
N MET A 251 0.88 34.11 29.36
CA MET A 251 -0.56 34.20 29.12
C MET A 251 -1.32 34.74 30.34
N LYS A 252 -0.94 34.35 31.57
CA LYS A 252 -1.53 34.89 32.80
C LYS A 252 -1.26 36.40 32.94
N LYS A 253 -0.01 36.81 32.70
CA LYS A 253 0.40 38.23 32.72
C LYS A 253 -0.36 39.04 31.67
N GLN A 254 -0.46 38.55 30.43
CA GLN A 254 -1.21 39.21 29.36
C GLN A 254 -2.70 39.35 29.69
N LYS A 255 -3.33 38.30 30.24
CA LYS A 255 -4.74 38.38 30.70
C LYS A 255 -4.93 39.48 31.74
N TYR A 256 -4.04 39.57 32.72
CA TYR A 256 -4.07 40.64 33.72
C TYR A 256 -3.91 42.02 33.07
N GLN A 257 -2.93 42.20 32.19
CA GLN A 257 -2.72 43.46 31.47
C GLN A 257 -3.94 43.87 30.66
N ILE A 258 -4.58 42.93 29.95
CA ILE A 258 -5.83 43.19 29.21
C ILE A 258 -6.93 43.69 30.15
N ILE A 259 -7.13 43.04 31.30
CA ILE A 259 -8.13 43.47 32.29
C ILE A 259 -7.86 44.89 32.78
N VAL A 260 -6.60 45.19 33.13
CA VAL A 260 -6.20 46.54 33.56
C VAL A 260 -6.43 47.57 32.46
N LEU A 261 -6.06 47.25 31.22
CA LEU A 261 -6.26 48.15 30.07
C LEU A 261 -7.74 48.40 29.80
N LEU A 262 -8.59 47.36 29.85
CA LEU A 262 -10.04 47.50 29.73
C LEU A 262 -10.60 48.43 30.81
N ASN A 263 -10.19 48.24 32.07
CA ASN A 263 -10.60 49.11 33.17
C ASN A 263 -10.14 50.56 32.96
N ARG A 264 -8.92 50.79 32.46
CA ARG A 264 -8.41 52.13 32.11
C ARG A 264 -9.22 52.77 30.98
N ILE A 265 -9.56 52.03 29.92
CA ILE A 265 -10.38 52.50 28.82
C ILE A 265 -11.76 52.90 29.33
N THR A 266 -12.42 52.04 30.12
CA THR A 266 -13.73 52.33 30.70
C THR A 266 -13.70 53.57 31.59
N SER A 267 -12.70 53.71 32.45
CA SER A 267 -12.54 54.90 33.30
C SER A 267 -12.32 56.16 32.46
N ALA A 268 -11.47 56.12 31.43
CA ALA A 268 -11.25 57.25 30.54
C ALA A 268 -12.51 57.63 29.72
N GLN A 269 -13.34 56.66 29.37
CA GLN A 269 -14.61 56.89 28.67
C GLN A 269 -15.69 57.51 29.57
N LYS A 270 -15.72 57.18 30.88
CA LYS A 270 -16.67 57.76 31.84
C LYS A 270 -16.56 59.28 31.93
N PHE A 271 -15.33 59.83 31.90
CA PHE A 271 -15.11 61.28 31.99
C PHE A 271 -15.30 62.02 30.65
N LYS A 272 -15.27 61.33 29.51
CA LYS A 272 -15.54 61.97 28.20
C LYS A 272 -17.03 62.27 27.93
N LYS A 273 -17.96 61.70 28.70
CA LYS A 273 -19.41 61.94 28.54
C LYS A 273 -19.96 63.20 29.23
N VAL A 274 -19.15 63.97 29.98
CA VAL A 274 -19.63 65.12 30.79
C VAL A 274 -19.24 66.49 30.21
N HIS A 275 -18.54 66.56 29.07
CA HIS A 275 -18.20 67.84 28.42
C HIS A 275 -18.84 67.98 27.03
N GLY A 276 -20.17 67.91 26.98
CA GLY A 276 -20.90 68.12 25.73
C GLY A 276 -22.36 68.48 25.94
N LYS A 277 -22.62 69.79 26.09
CA LYS A 277 -23.92 70.53 26.05
C LYS A 277 -24.46 71.04 27.39
N GLY A 278 -23.74 71.99 27.98
CA GLY A 278 -24.34 73.07 28.76
C GLY A 278 -24.44 74.33 27.89
N LYS A 279 -25.41 74.39 26.97
CA LYS A 279 -25.75 75.66 26.28
C LYS A 279 -26.61 76.48 27.24
N VAL A 280 -25.97 77.07 28.24
CA VAL A 280 -26.61 78.07 29.12
C VAL A 280 -26.69 79.37 28.31
N GLY A 281 -27.78 79.53 27.57
CA GLY A 281 -28.13 80.79 26.91
C GLY A 281 -28.56 81.82 27.95
N GLY A 282 -27.58 82.39 28.65
CA GLY A 282 -27.78 83.55 29.51
C GLY A 282 -28.10 84.77 28.65
N ARG A 283 -29.35 85.22 28.70
CA ARG A 283 -29.81 86.53 28.23
C ARG A 283 -29.19 87.59 29.15
N TRP A 284 -28.17 88.30 28.66
CA TRP A 284 -27.68 89.50 29.31
C TRP A 284 -28.57 90.69 28.93
N LYS A 285 -28.80 91.54 29.93
CA LYS A 285 -29.73 92.66 29.96
C LYS A 285 -29.01 93.96 29.64
#